data_AF-A0A382SNB6-F1
#
_entry.id   AF-A0A382SNB6-F1
#
_cell.length_a   1.000
_cell.length_b   1.000
_cell.length_c   1.000
_cell.angle_alpha   90.00
_cell.angle_beta   90.00
_cell.angle_gamma   90.00
#
_symmetry.space_group_name_H-M   'P 1'
#
loop_
_entity.id
_entity.type
_entity.pdbx_description
1 polymer ?
#
loop_
_entity_poly.entity_id
_entity_poly.type
_entity_poly.pdbx_seq_one_letter_code
_entity_poly.pdbx_strand_id
1 'polypeptide(L)'
;GVYIAWLTDMGGYHVYLQRFNSEGIAQFDDGGLLVSDHDNASWIAVFHMNLDVDSENNAIITVLDERSGPWNVYAYKIAPDGSMLWGDDGLTLSNSNNANYSPRLAVLPDNSVVVTWSQDLNILHFQRISAAGNLMWGDGILLEDNSSALMSPQPIVDADGAALIQWISQTGPVWAADSKLHLQKYNQDGNPQWNEPTVAAGPVVFPMGNWSQQSKADVDGGSFSAWTKMSGNVQSAVAQHIHSSGGLNWLGGVELSINTNAFRMSPQLVVSEDSQELMAVWNESNISQSQRGVYAQRLNGYGWRTWGS
;
A
#
# COMPACT_ATOMS: atom_id res chain seq x y z
N GLY A 1 22.27 -3.91 0.91
CA GLY A 1 21.89 -5.19 0.27
C GLY A 1 20.48 -5.07 -0.25
N VAL A 2 19.87 -6.18 -0.68
CA VAL A 2 18.46 -6.22 -1.08
C VAL A 2 17.82 -7.49 -0.54
N TYR A 3 16.55 -7.39 -0.14
CA TYR A 3 15.73 -8.54 0.20
C TYR A 3 14.80 -8.87 -0.97
N ILE A 4 14.61 -10.15 -1.24
CA ILE A 4 13.65 -10.67 -2.21
C ILE A 4 12.81 -11.70 -1.50
N ALA A 5 11.49 -11.48 -1.43
CA ALA A 5 10.53 -12.45 -0.91
C ALA A 5 9.72 -13.06 -2.07
N TRP A 6 9.37 -14.33 -1.96
CA TRP A 6 8.53 -15.01 -2.93
C TRP A 6 7.68 -16.09 -2.26
N LEU A 7 6.65 -16.52 -2.98
CA LEU A 7 5.79 -17.64 -2.59
C LEU A 7 6.10 -18.85 -3.49
N THR A 8 6.03 -20.06 -2.95
CA THR A 8 6.07 -21.28 -3.76
C THR A 8 4.77 -21.47 -4.55
N ASP A 9 4.80 -22.32 -5.58
CA ASP A 9 3.63 -22.63 -6.39
C ASP A 9 2.77 -23.76 -5.79
N MET A 10 1.46 -23.71 -6.09
CA MET A 10 0.40 -24.75 -6.03
C MET A 10 0.42 -25.87 -4.95
N GLY A 11 1.21 -25.73 -3.88
CA GLY A 11 1.39 -26.72 -2.83
C GLY A 11 1.45 -26.12 -1.42
N GLY A 12 0.88 -24.92 -1.24
CA GLY A 12 0.78 -24.24 0.07
C GLY A 12 1.12 -22.75 0.06
N TYR A 13 1.69 -22.23 -1.04
CA TYR A 13 2.20 -20.84 -1.15
C TYR A 13 3.10 -20.45 0.05
N HIS A 14 4.09 -21.30 0.33
CA HIS A 14 5.04 -21.06 1.41
C HIS A 14 5.88 -19.83 1.11
N VAL A 15 6.16 -19.05 2.15
CA VAL A 15 6.85 -17.78 2.09
C VAL A 15 8.35 -18.01 2.25
N TYR A 16 9.12 -17.54 1.29
CA TYR A 16 10.57 -17.58 1.33
C TYR A 16 11.17 -16.18 1.22
N LEU A 17 12.38 -16.03 1.76
CA LEU A 17 13.15 -14.81 1.75
C LEU A 17 14.60 -15.10 1.36
N GLN A 18 15.18 -14.26 0.52
CA GLN A 18 16.62 -14.21 0.29
C GLN A 18 17.12 -12.79 0.52
N ARG A 19 18.31 -12.68 1.09
CA ARG A 19 19.03 -11.43 1.26
C ARG A 19 20.30 -11.47 0.42
N PHE A 20 20.54 -10.43 -0.35
CA PHE A 20 21.78 -10.25 -1.10
C PHE A 20 22.56 -9.08 -0.51
N ASN A 21 23.87 -9.22 -0.36
CA ASN A 21 24.72 -8.09 0.02
C ASN A 21 24.88 -7.09 -1.16
N SER A 22 25.67 -6.02 -0.98
CA SER A 22 25.90 -5.01 -2.03
C SER A 22 26.62 -5.55 -3.27
N GLU A 23 27.27 -6.70 -3.18
CA GLU A 23 27.95 -7.38 -4.29
C GLU A 23 27.04 -8.39 -4.99
N GLY A 24 25.78 -8.55 -4.53
CA GLY A 24 24.84 -9.52 -5.07
C GLY A 24 25.06 -10.95 -4.59
N ILE A 25 25.81 -11.15 -3.50
CA ILE A 25 26.05 -12.48 -2.91
C ILE A 25 24.90 -12.82 -1.96
N ALA A 26 24.28 -13.98 -2.16
CA ALA A 26 23.24 -14.52 -1.28
C ALA A 26 23.75 -14.70 0.17
N GLN A 27 22.92 -14.38 1.15
CA GLN A 27 23.26 -14.40 2.57
C GLN A 27 22.56 -15.52 3.34
N PHE A 28 21.48 -16.07 2.79
CA PHE A 28 20.83 -17.30 3.28
C PHE A 28 21.15 -18.48 2.36
N ASP A 29 20.77 -19.68 2.79
CA ASP A 29 21.01 -20.93 2.06
C ASP A 29 20.47 -20.90 0.63
N ASP A 30 20.97 -21.83 -0.19
CA ASP A 30 20.49 -22.02 -1.56
C ASP A 30 19.01 -22.39 -1.54
N GLY A 31 18.18 -21.61 -2.23
CA GLY A 31 16.71 -21.69 -2.13
C GLY A 31 16.08 -20.75 -1.09
N GLY A 32 16.86 -19.96 -0.35
CA GLY A 32 16.37 -18.95 0.58
C GLY A 32 15.97 -19.49 1.95
N LEU A 33 15.71 -18.55 2.87
CA LEU A 33 15.14 -18.82 4.18
C LEU A 33 13.64 -19.08 4.06
N LEU A 34 13.17 -20.21 4.57
CA LEU A 34 11.73 -20.46 4.77
C LEU A 34 11.23 -19.56 5.91
N VAL A 35 10.31 -18.66 5.60
CA VAL A 35 9.68 -17.74 6.56
C VAL A 35 8.38 -18.33 7.10
N SER A 36 7.60 -18.99 6.25
CA SER A 36 6.35 -19.63 6.66
C SER A 36 5.99 -20.76 5.71
N ASP A 37 5.64 -21.92 6.24
CA ASP A 37 5.07 -23.07 5.54
C ASP A 37 3.60 -23.33 5.91
N HIS A 38 2.95 -22.36 6.56
CA HIS A 38 1.53 -22.48 6.89
C HIS A 38 0.66 -22.45 5.64
N ASP A 39 -0.38 -23.29 5.66
CA ASP A 39 -1.26 -23.50 4.52
C ASP A 39 -1.91 -22.20 4.07
N ASN A 40 -1.76 -21.88 2.78
CA ASN A 40 -2.58 -20.92 2.08
C ASN A 40 -3.22 -21.62 0.88
N ALA A 41 -4.55 -21.68 0.83
CA ALA A 41 -5.23 -22.50 -0.18
C ALA A 41 -5.46 -21.77 -1.51
N SER A 42 -5.05 -20.50 -1.65
CA SER A 42 -5.52 -19.65 -2.75
C SER A 42 -4.44 -18.79 -3.39
N TRP A 43 -4.57 -18.61 -4.71
CA TRP A 43 -3.75 -17.71 -5.53
C TRP A 43 -3.79 -16.25 -5.05
N ILE A 44 -4.80 -15.89 -4.25
CA ILE A 44 -4.94 -14.54 -3.70
C ILE A 44 -3.77 -14.17 -2.76
N ALA A 45 -3.08 -15.16 -2.18
CA ALA A 45 -1.85 -14.97 -1.40
C ALA A 45 -0.82 -14.09 -2.13
N VAL A 46 -0.70 -14.28 -3.45
CA VAL A 46 0.24 -13.57 -4.32
C VAL A 46 -0.02 -12.06 -4.34
N PHE A 47 -1.26 -11.63 -4.15
CA PHE A 47 -1.64 -10.22 -4.13
C PHE A 47 -1.58 -9.59 -2.74
N HIS A 48 -1.27 -10.39 -1.71
CA HIS A 48 -1.42 -10.03 -0.30
C HIS A 48 -0.15 -10.22 0.52
N MET A 49 0.95 -10.67 -0.08
CA MET A 49 2.27 -10.59 0.53
C MET A 49 2.87 -9.20 0.33
N ASN A 50 3.43 -8.62 1.40
CA ASN A 50 4.21 -7.37 1.33
C ASN A 50 5.56 -7.57 2.01
N LEU A 51 6.53 -6.75 1.61
CA LEU A 51 7.87 -6.71 2.17
C LEU A 51 8.29 -5.25 2.34
N ASP A 52 8.82 -4.93 3.50
CA ASP A 52 9.55 -3.68 3.77
C ASP A 52 10.77 -3.98 4.62
N VAL A 53 11.63 -2.98 4.83
CA VAL A 53 12.88 -3.14 5.58
C VAL A 53 13.01 -1.99 6.58
N ASP A 54 13.29 -2.33 7.84
CA ASP A 54 13.49 -1.32 8.87
C ASP A 54 14.91 -0.72 8.86
N SER A 55 15.15 0.28 9.71
CA SER A 55 16.44 0.99 9.78
C SER A 55 17.59 0.11 10.32
N GLU A 56 17.26 -1.00 10.98
CA GLU A 56 18.20 -2.03 11.44
C GLU A 56 18.43 -3.11 10.39
N ASN A 57 17.90 -2.92 9.18
CA ASN A 57 17.99 -3.84 8.05
C ASN A 57 17.28 -5.19 8.33
N ASN A 58 16.32 -5.23 9.25
CA ASN A 58 15.42 -6.37 9.40
C ASN A 58 14.37 -6.33 8.28
N ALA A 59 14.05 -7.49 7.70
CA ALA A 59 12.94 -7.62 6.77
C ALA A 59 11.62 -7.76 7.52
N ILE A 60 10.58 -7.08 7.06
CA ILE A 60 9.23 -7.14 7.62
C ILE A 60 8.29 -7.63 6.53
N ILE A 61 7.64 -8.76 6.78
CA ILE A 61 6.74 -9.39 5.82
C ILE A 61 5.35 -9.46 6.43
N THR A 62 4.33 -9.01 5.69
CA THR A 62 2.93 -9.33 6.03
C THR A 62 2.36 -10.28 5.02
N VAL A 63 1.58 -11.25 5.50
CA VAL A 63 0.95 -12.29 4.69
C VAL A 63 -0.45 -12.59 5.21
N LEU A 64 -1.19 -13.31 4.36
CA LEU A 64 -2.39 -14.03 4.77
C LEU A 64 -2.06 -15.52 4.78
N ASP A 65 -2.65 -16.27 5.71
CA ASP A 65 -2.70 -17.74 5.62
C ASP A 65 -3.98 -18.29 6.28
N GLU A 66 -4.18 -19.60 6.19
CA GLU A 66 -5.40 -20.28 6.61
C GLU A 66 -5.26 -21.10 7.90
N ARG A 67 -4.13 -20.96 8.63
CA ARG A 67 -3.84 -21.83 9.79
C ARG A 67 -4.88 -21.73 10.92
N SER A 68 -5.60 -20.60 11.01
CA SER A 68 -6.58 -20.33 12.07
C SER A 68 -7.96 -19.86 11.56
N GLY A 69 -8.24 -20.03 10.26
CA GLY A 69 -9.45 -19.53 9.62
C GLY A 69 -9.17 -18.90 8.26
N PRO A 70 -10.19 -18.41 7.53
CA PRO A 70 -10.03 -17.93 6.18
C PRO A 70 -9.19 -16.65 6.13
N TRP A 71 -7.98 -16.75 5.59
CA TRP A 71 -7.09 -15.63 5.30
C TRP A 71 -6.92 -14.68 6.50
N ASN A 72 -6.33 -15.20 7.58
CA ASN A 72 -5.93 -14.37 8.72
C ASN A 72 -4.60 -13.69 8.47
N VAL A 73 -4.40 -12.51 9.06
CA VAL A 73 -3.24 -11.65 8.85
C VAL A 73 -2.13 -11.99 9.85
N TYR A 74 -0.94 -12.21 9.32
CA TYR A 74 0.27 -12.46 10.09
C TYR A 74 1.38 -11.51 9.65
N ALA A 75 2.27 -11.20 10.58
CA ALA A 75 3.44 -10.39 10.30
C ALA A 75 4.72 -11.04 10.86
N TYR A 76 5.79 -10.95 10.09
CA TYR A 76 7.09 -11.50 10.44
C TYR A 76 8.13 -10.37 10.45
N LYS A 77 9.08 -10.46 11.38
CA LYS A 77 10.27 -9.62 11.41
C LYS A 77 11.50 -10.52 11.43
N ILE A 78 12.34 -10.40 10.40
CA ILE A 78 13.46 -11.29 10.15
C ILE A 78 14.76 -10.48 10.19
N ALA A 79 15.68 -10.86 11.06
CA ALA A 79 16.97 -10.21 11.18
C ALA A 79 17.88 -10.51 9.97
N PRO A 80 18.94 -9.71 9.73
CA PRO A 80 19.89 -9.96 8.64
C PRO A 80 20.60 -11.32 8.68
N ASP A 81 20.65 -11.97 9.84
CA ASP A 81 21.20 -13.30 10.07
C ASP A 81 20.16 -14.43 9.94
N GLY A 82 18.90 -14.09 9.66
CA GLY A 82 17.80 -15.03 9.49
C GLY A 82 16.97 -15.27 10.75
N SER A 83 17.30 -14.65 11.89
CA SER A 83 16.57 -14.82 13.14
C SER A 83 15.15 -14.26 13.06
N MET A 84 14.15 -15.04 13.51
CA MET A 84 12.73 -14.68 13.54
C MET A 84 12.39 -13.87 14.80
N LEU A 85 12.41 -12.54 14.72
CA LEU A 85 12.35 -11.64 15.87
C LEU A 85 10.96 -11.52 16.52
N TRP A 86 9.90 -11.88 15.80
CA TRP A 86 8.52 -11.93 16.32
C TRP A 86 8.03 -13.37 16.56
N GLY A 87 8.96 -14.30 16.71
CA GLY A 87 8.69 -15.72 16.87
C GLY A 87 8.65 -16.47 15.54
N ASP A 88 8.88 -17.79 15.61
CA ASP A 88 9.01 -18.65 14.43
C ASP A 88 7.71 -18.73 13.62
N ASP A 89 6.55 -18.65 14.29
CA ASP A 89 5.23 -18.62 13.66
C ASP A 89 4.75 -17.22 13.26
N GLY A 90 5.57 -16.19 13.51
CA GLY A 90 5.21 -14.79 13.31
C GLY A 90 4.21 -14.27 14.34
N LEU A 91 3.85 -13.00 14.18
CA LEU A 91 2.86 -12.31 15.01
C LEU A 91 1.48 -12.40 14.38
N THR A 92 0.51 -12.94 15.12
CA THR A 92 -0.90 -12.96 14.72
C THR A 92 -1.54 -11.58 14.87
N LEU A 93 -2.11 -11.04 13.80
CA LEU A 93 -2.81 -9.74 13.82
C LEU A 93 -4.33 -9.87 13.69
N SER A 94 -4.80 -10.92 13.03
CA SER A 94 -6.21 -11.30 13.04
C SER A 94 -6.36 -12.77 13.37
N ASN A 95 -7.42 -13.11 14.10
CA ASN A 95 -7.76 -14.48 14.43
C ASN A 95 -9.27 -14.62 14.51
N SER A 96 -9.92 -14.64 13.34
CA SER A 96 -11.37 -14.79 13.24
C SER A 96 -11.75 -15.70 12.08
N ASN A 97 -13.05 -16.01 12.00
CA ASN A 97 -13.65 -16.74 10.88
C ASN A 97 -14.10 -15.82 9.74
N ASN A 98 -13.77 -14.52 9.82
CA ASN A 98 -14.10 -13.54 8.79
C ASN A 98 -12.93 -13.41 7.83
N ALA A 99 -13.22 -13.24 6.55
CA ALA A 99 -12.20 -13.18 5.53
C ALA A 99 -11.48 -11.83 5.58
N ASN A 100 -10.14 -11.84 5.64
CA ASN A 100 -9.33 -10.63 5.55
C ASN A 100 -8.66 -10.55 4.17
N TYR A 101 -8.47 -9.31 3.72
CA TYR A 101 -7.97 -9.00 2.38
C TYR A 101 -6.99 -7.84 2.44
N SER A 102 -6.06 -7.83 1.49
CA SER A 102 -5.18 -6.70 1.22
C SER A 102 -4.46 -6.17 2.48
N PRO A 103 -3.79 -7.02 3.28
CA PRO A 103 -2.89 -6.48 4.28
C PRO A 103 -1.85 -5.61 3.58
N ARG A 104 -1.50 -4.49 4.19
CA ARG A 104 -0.43 -3.58 3.77
C ARG A 104 0.31 -3.13 5.02
N LEU A 105 1.58 -2.75 4.86
CA LEU A 105 2.42 -2.36 5.99
C LEU A 105 3.21 -1.10 5.67
N ALA A 106 3.57 -0.36 6.72
CA ALA A 106 4.54 0.73 6.67
C ALA A 106 5.42 0.67 7.93
N VAL A 107 6.73 0.77 7.74
CA VAL A 107 7.70 0.84 8.83
C VAL A 107 7.89 2.29 9.27
N LEU A 108 7.81 2.54 10.58
CA LEU A 108 7.99 3.86 11.18
C LEU A 108 9.47 4.11 11.54
N PRO A 109 9.88 5.38 11.74
CA PRO A 109 11.26 5.73 12.10
C PRO A 109 11.80 5.06 13.37
N ASP A 110 10.92 4.62 14.28
CA ASP A 110 11.27 3.91 15.52
C ASP A 110 11.31 2.37 15.35
N ASN A 111 11.30 1.88 14.11
CA ASN A 111 11.18 0.47 13.72
C ASN A 111 9.90 -0.22 14.22
N SER A 112 8.90 0.53 14.69
CA SER A 112 7.53 0.03 14.80
C SER A 112 6.90 -0.08 13.42
N VAL A 113 5.82 -0.86 13.30
CA VAL A 113 5.17 -1.16 12.02
C VAL A 113 3.68 -0.93 12.16
N VAL A 114 3.08 -0.20 11.22
CA VAL A 114 1.64 -0.15 11.08
C VAL A 114 1.21 -1.12 10.00
N VAL A 115 0.27 -2.00 10.33
CA VAL A 115 -0.35 -2.94 9.40
C VAL A 115 -1.84 -2.63 9.29
N THR A 116 -2.35 -2.65 8.06
CA THR A 116 -3.77 -2.40 7.77
C THR A 116 -4.34 -3.47 6.87
N TRP A 117 -5.61 -3.83 7.05
CA TRP A 117 -6.30 -4.79 6.18
C TRP A 117 -7.81 -4.54 6.13
N SER A 118 -8.47 -5.09 5.12
CA SER A 118 -9.93 -5.08 4.99
C SER A 118 -10.49 -6.42 5.49
N GLN A 119 -11.47 -6.41 6.38
CA GLN A 119 -12.24 -7.58 6.80
C GLN A 119 -13.64 -7.52 6.22
N ASP A 120 -14.08 -8.62 5.59
CA ASP A 120 -15.39 -8.77 4.91
C ASP A 120 -15.76 -7.64 3.94
N LEU A 121 -14.75 -6.87 3.51
CA LEU A 121 -14.85 -5.70 2.64
C LEU A 121 -15.73 -4.57 3.18
N ASN A 122 -16.14 -4.56 4.46
CA ASN A 122 -16.91 -3.46 5.07
C ASN A 122 -16.25 -2.89 6.34
N ILE A 123 -15.20 -3.56 6.84
CA ILE A 123 -14.42 -3.13 7.99
C ILE A 123 -12.96 -2.96 7.57
N LEU A 124 -12.36 -1.84 7.93
CA LEU A 124 -10.91 -1.66 7.91
C LEU A 124 -10.36 -1.85 9.31
N HIS A 125 -9.24 -2.55 9.41
CA HIS A 125 -8.49 -2.73 10.64
C HIS A 125 -7.11 -2.11 10.50
N PHE A 126 -6.64 -1.47 11.55
CA PHE A 126 -5.31 -0.90 11.67
C PHE A 126 -4.69 -1.32 13.01
N GLN A 127 -3.43 -1.74 12.99
CA GLN A 127 -2.70 -2.08 14.20
C GLN A 127 -1.26 -1.60 14.10
N ARG A 128 -0.72 -1.06 15.20
CA ARG A 128 0.70 -0.72 15.32
C ARG A 128 1.41 -1.77 16.16
N ILE A 129 2.54 -2.24 15.68
CA ILE A 129 3.37 -3.28 16.28
C ILE A 129 4.70 -2.63 16.66
N SER A 130 5.11 -2.72 17.91
CA SER A 130 6.41 -2.21 18.34
C SER A 130 7.56 -2.98 17.66
N ALA A 131 8.78 -2.43 17.68
CA ALA A 131 9.95 -3.14 17.15
C ALA A 131 10.15 -4.54 17.78
N ALA A 132 9.70 -4.73 19.02
CA ALA A 132 9.76 -5.98 19.77
C ALA A 132 8.53 -6.90 19.59
N GLY A 133 7.55 -6.53 18.78
CA GLY A 133 6.37 -7.36 18.48
C GLY A 133 5.16 -7.14 19.40
N ASN A 134 5.13 -6.07 20.21
CA ASN A 134 3.98 -5.77 21.06
C ASN A 134 2.92 -4.98 20.28
N LEU A 135 1.65 -5.34 20.41
CA LEU A 135 0.53 -4.57 19.86
C LEU A 135 0.35 -3.26 20.65
N MET A 136 0.31 -2.12 19.95
CA MET A 136 0.36 -0.79 20.56
C MET A 136 -1.00 -0.07 20.57
N TRP A 137 -1.99 -0.54 19.80
CA TRP A 137 -3.35 0.03 19.80
C TRP A 137 -4.39 -0.89 20.42
N GLY A 138 -3.99 -1.67 21.44
CA GLY A 138 -4.86 -2.66 22.08
C GLY A 138 -5.35 -3.68 21.06
N ASP A 139 -6.66 -3.84 20.93
CA ASP A 139 -7.30 -4.74 19.94
C ASP A 139 -7.22 -4.21 18.50
N GLY A 140 -6.70 -3.00 18.30
CA GLY A 140 -6.60 -2.32 17.01
C GLY A 140 -7.64 -1.22 16.84
N ILE A 141 -7.46 -0.41 15.81
CA ILE A 141 -8.43 0.60 15.37
C ILE A 141 -9.25 -0.02 14.25
N LEU A 142 -10.57 0.13 14.32
CA LEU A 142 -11.47 -0.30 13.26
C LEU A 142 -12.27 0.87 12.69
N LEU A 143 -12.58 0.80 11.40
CA LEU A 143 -13.52 1.67 10.71
C LEU A 143 -14.51 0.78 9.96
N GLU A 144 -15.79 0.89 10.28
CA GLU A 144 -16.87 0.10 9.69
C GLU A 144 -17.81 0.99 8.88
N ASP A 145 -18.18 0.55 7.68
CA ASP A 145 -19.24 1.16 6.89
C ASP A 145 -20.08 0.09 6.21
N ASN A 146 -21.31 -0.08 6.69
CA ASN A 146 -22.25 -1.07 6.14
C ASN A 146 -22.95 -0.62 4.85
N SER A 147 -22.70 0.61 4.41
CA SER A 147 -23.26 1.18 3.18
C SER A 147 -22.29 1.17 2.00
N SER A 148 -21.00 0.88 2.24
CA SER A 148 -19.97 0.87 1.21
C SER A 148 -18.94 -0.23 1.43
N ALA A 149 -18.32 -0.70 0.33
CA ALA A 149 -17.19 -1.60 0.43
C ALA A 149 -15.91 -0.80 0.74
N LEU A 150 -15.20 -1.17 1.81
CA LEU A 150 -13.94 -0.58 2.24
C LEU A 150 -12.77 -1.49 1.84
N MET A 151 -11.92 -0.98 0.96
CA MET A 151 -10.95 -1.82 0.25
C MET A 151 -9.57 -1.20 0.17
N SER A 152 -8.57 -2.08 0.02
CA SER A 152 -7.17 -1.74 -0.26
C SER A 152 -6.61 -0.64 0.66
N PRO A 153 -6.71 -0.80 2.00
CA PRO A 153 -6.09 0.15 2.90
C PRO A 153 -4.58 0.14 2.70
N GLN A 154 -3.98 1.33 2.63
CA GLN A 154 -2.56 1.53 2.40
C GLN A 154 -2.05 2.50 3.47
N PRO A 155 -1.20 2.04 4.40
CA PRO A 155 -0.52 2.91 5.33
C PRO A 155 0.71 3.51 4.65
N ILE A 156 0.98 4.77 4.97
CA ILE A 156 2.29 5.39 4.81
C ILE A 156 2.62 6.11 6.13
N VAL A 157 3.88 6.47 6.32
CA VAL A 157 4.34 7.23 7.47
C VAL A 157 4.92 8.56 7.00
N ASP A 158 4.66 9.63 7.74
CA ASP A 158 5.38 10.89 7.56
C ASP A 158 6.71 10.92 8.33
N ALA A 159 7.48 12.00 8.15
CA ALA A 159 8.76 12.18 8.82
C ALA A 159 8.66 12.26 10.36
N ASP A 160 7.49 12.63 10.89
CA ASP A 160 7.23 12.75 12.33
C ASP A 160 6.74 11.43 12.96
N GLY A 161 6.58 10.37 12.15
CA GLY A 161 6.12 9.07 12.60
C GLY A 161 4.60 8.98 12.78
N ALA A 162 3.83 9.91 12.23
CA ALA A 162 2.38 9.78 12.14
C ALA A 162 2.01 8.88 10.95
N ALA A 163 0.98 8.06 11.15
CA ALA A 163 0.49 7.17 10.11
C ALA A 163 -0.58 7.88 9.28
N LEU A 164 -0.44 7.89 7.95
CA LEU A 164 -1.51 8.29 7.05
C LEU A 164 -2.05 7.04 6.37
N ILE A 165 -3.34 6.79 6.57
CA ILE A 165 -4.01 5.60 6.06
C ILE A 165 -4.92 6.00 4.91
N GLN A 166 -4.60 5.51 3.71
CA GLN A 166 -5.41 5.70 2.51
C GLN A 166 -6.29 4.47 2.29
N TRP A 167 -7.55 4.64 1.88
CA TRP A 167 -8.40 3.50 1.49
C TRP A 167 -9.42 3.89 0.43
N ILE A 168 -10.03 2.88 -0.20
CA ILE A 168 -11.12 3.06 -1.15
C ILE A 168 -12.44 2.74 -0.48
N SER A 169 -13.44 3.61 -0.63
CA SER A 169 -14.84 3.26 -0.39
C SER A 169 -15.58 3.12 -1.72
N GLN A 170 -16.32 2.04 -1.93
CA GLN A 170 -17.10 1.79 -3.15
C GLN A 170 -18.57 1.55 -2.87
N THR A 171 -19.43 2.14 -3.70
CA THR A 171 -20.87 1.91 -3.68
C THR A 171 -21.40 1.58 -5.07
N GLY A 172 -22.58 0.98 -5.13
CA GLY A 172 -23.20 0.59 -6.39
C GLY A 172 -22.60 -0.69 -6.99
N PRO A 173 -22.78 -0.92 -8.31
CA PRO A 173 -22.41 -2.18 -8.94
C PRO A 173 -20.90 -2.31 -9.14
N VAL A 174 -20.35 -3.50 -8.86
CA VAL A 174 -18.90 -3.79 -8.91
C VAL A 174 -18.24 -3.43 -10.25
N TRP A 175 -18.96 -3.51 -11.37
CA TRP A 175 -18.40 -3.22 -12.71
C TRP A 175 -18.27 -1.74 -13.04
N ALA A 176 -18.91 -0.87 -12.26
CA ALA A 176 -18.90 0.58 -12.44
C ALA A 176 -19.12 1.28 -11.10
N ALA A 177 -18.41 0.82 -10.07
CA ALA A 177 -18.62 1.28 -8.71
C ALA A 177 -18.27 2.76 -8.58
N ASP A 178 -19.12 3.50 -7.87
CA ASP A 178 -18.80 4.85 -7.44
C ASP A 178 -17.76 4.76 -6.32
N SER A 179 -16.53 5.14 -6.66
CA SER A 179 -15.36 5.01 -5.80
C SER A 179 -14.94 6.37 -5.25
N LYS A 180 -14.57 6.38 -3.97
CA LYS A 180 -13.88 7.50 -3.33
C LYS A 180 -12.56 7.02 -2.73
N LEU A 181 -11.52 7.83 -2.87
CA LEU A 181 -10.22 7.63 -2.24
C LEU A 181 -10.17 8.50 -0.99
N HIS A 182 -10.17 7.86 0.17
CA HIS A 182 -10.10 8.51 1.47
C HIS A 182 -8.67 8.47 2.01
N LEU A 183 -8.37 9.43 2.87
CA LEU A 183 -7.13 9.49 3.63
C LEU A 183 -7.45 10.01 5.04
N GLN A 184 -6.83 9.43 6.05
CA GLN A 184 -6.89 9.94 7.42
C GLN A 184 -5.52 9.84 8.08
N LYS A 185 -5.16 10.85 8.87
CA LYS A 185 -3.91 10.91 9.62
C LYS A 185 -4.14 10.52 11.07
N TYR A 186 -3.28 9.67 11.61
CA TYR A 186 -3.31 9.18 12.99
C TYR A 186 -1.97 9.46 13.65
N ASN A 187 -2.00 9.91 14.91
CA ASN A 187 -0.78 10.01 15.70
C ASN A 187 -0.31 8.62 16.15
N GLN A 188 0.85 8.60 16.81
CA GLN A 188 1.48 7.38 17.31
C GLN A 188 0.63 6.57 18.29
N ASP A 189 -0.28 7.23 19.03
CA ASP A 189 -1.21 6.61 19.97
C ASP A 189 -2.51 6.13 19.27
N GLY A 190 -2.63 6.31 17.96
CA GLY A 190 -3.81 5.89 17.19
C GLY A 190 -4.96 6.89 17.20
N ASN A 191 -4.73 8.12 17.65
CA ASN A 191 -5.77 9.15 17.65
C ASN A 191 -5.82 9.89 16.31
N PRO A 192 -7.01 10.05 15.70
CA PRO A 192 -7.16 10.79 14.45
C PRO A 192 -6.75 12.26 14.62
N GLN A 193 -6.03 12.80 13.63
CA GLN A 193 -5.53 14.18 13.63
C GLN A 193 -6.41 15.12 12.79
N TRP A 194 -7.24 14.59 11.89
CA TRP A 194 -8.26 15.37 11.20
C TRP A 194 -9.64 14.99 11.71
N ASN A 195 -10.54 15.98 11.79
CA ASN A 195 -11.89 15.78 12.30
C ASN A 195 -12.66 14.71 11.52
N GLU A 196 -12.44 14.64 10.21
CA GLU A 196 -13.03 13.66 9.30
C GLU A 196 -11.98 13.22 8.28
N PRO A 197 -12.10 12.01 7.70
CA PRO A 197 -11.25 11.60 6.58
C PRO A 197 -11.38 12.55 5.39
N THR A 198 -10.23 12.86 4.78
CA THR A 198 -10.18 13.65 3.54
C THR A 198 -10.53 12.77 2.35
N VAL A 199 -11.44 13.24 1.50
CA VAL A 199 -11.72 12.63 0.19
C VAL A 199 -10.75 13.20 -0.84
N ALA A 200 -9.64 12.49 -1.10
CA ALA A 200 -8.63 12.88 -2.08
C ALA A 200 -9.15 12.84 -3.52
N ALA A 201 -10.05 11.90 -3.80
CA ALA A 201 -10.71 11.74 -5.09
C ALA A 201 -12.11 11.12 -4.92
N GLY A 202 -13.04 11.47 -5.81
CA GLY A 202 -14.36 10.86 -5.87
C GLY A 202 -15.51 11.87 -5.84
N PRO A 203 -16.72 11.49 -6.29
CA PRO A 203 -17.07 10.20 -6.90
C PRO A 203 -16.37 9.98 -8.26
N VAL A 204 -15.73 8.81 -8.45
CA VAL A 204 -15.03 8.44 -9.68
C VAL A 204 -15.13 6.94 -9.94
N VAL A 205 -15.09 6.54 -11.21
CA VAL A 205 -15.02 5.11 -11.58
C VAL A 205 -13.57 4.71 -11.74
N PHE A 206 -13.08 3.86 -10.83
CA PHE A 206 -11.80 3.18 -11.01
C PHE A 206 -11.96 2.01 -11.99
N PRO A 207 -10.98 1.79 -12.89
CA PRO A 207 -11.00 0.60 -13.75
C PRO A 207 -11.08 -0.67 -12.90
N MET A 208 -11.85 -1.66 -13.36
CA MET A 208 -11.87 -2.97 -12.72
C MET A 208 -10.48 -3.61 -12.79
N GLY A 209 -10.07 -4.27 -11.70
CA GLY A 209 -8.72 -4.78 -11.56
C GLY A 209 -7.74 -3.67 -11.19
N ASN A 210 -6.45 -3.91 -11.46
CA ASN A 210 -5.29 -3.02 -11.25
C ASN A 210 -5.53 -1.78 -10.36
N TRP A 211 -5.77 -2.03 -9.07
CA TRP A 211 -5.99 -1.04 -8.02
C TRP A 211 -4.67 -0.41 -7.55
N SER A 212 -3.74 -0.13 -8.45
CA SER A 212 -2.47 0.48 -8.07
C SER A 212 -2.68 1.97 -7.76
N GLN A 213 -3.40 2.25 -6.68
CA GLN A 213 -3.30 3.53 -6.01
C GLN A 213 -1.95 3.58 -5.31
N GLN A 214 -1.38 4.77 -5.30
CA GLN A 214 -0.16 5.06 -4.59
C GLN A 214 -0.44 6.16 -3.60
N SER A 215 0.27 6.08 -2.48
CA SER A 215 0.40 7.17 -1.53
C SER A 215 1.88 7.29 -1.18
N LYS A 216 2.38 8.53 -1.09
CA LYS A 216 3.74 8.86 -0.64
C LYS A 216 3.65 10.06 0.28
N ALA A 217 4.30 10.00 1.44
CA ALA A 217 4.34 11.13 2.34
C ALA A 217 5.08 12.31 1.69
N ASP A 218 4.65 13.52 2.01
CA ASP A 218 5.49 14.71 1.83
C ASP A 218 6.30 14.97 3.12
N VAL A 219 7.23 15.92 3.06
CA VAL A 219 8.05 16.28 4.24
C VAL A 219 7.34 17.11 5.29
N ASP A 220 6.20 17.70 4.96
CA ASP A 220 5.45 18.60 5.85
C ASP A 220 4.35 17.87 6.62
N GLY A 221 4.27 16.54 6.50
CA GLY A 221 3.29 15.68 7.16
C GLY A 221 1.97 15.49 6.42
N GLY A 222 1.92 15.88 5.14
CA GLY A 222 0.88 15.56 4.17
C GLY A 222 1.27 14.36 3.29
N SER A 223 0.63 14.25 2.13
CA SER A 223 0.94 13.18 1.17
C SER A 223 0.58 13.52 -0.27
N PHE A 224 1.21 12.82 -1.19
CA PHE A 224 0.79 12.71 -2.57
C PHE A 224 0.05 11.39 -2.80
N SER A 225 -1.15 11.47 -3.34
CA SER A 225 -1.93 10.31 -3.76
C SER A 225 -1.99 10.25 -5.28
N ALA A 226 -1.89 9.07 -5.88
CA ALA A 226 -2.15 8.89 -7.30
C ALA A 226 -2.98 7.64 -7.58
N TRP A 227 -3.76 7.71 -8.65
CA TRP A 227 -4.68 6.66 -9.04
C TRP A 227 -4.95 6.66 -10.54
N THR A 228 -5.54 5.58 -11.02
CA THR A 228 -6.08 5.48 -12.39
C THR A 228 -7.60 5.61 -12.33
N LYS A 229 -8.19 6.45 -13.20
CA LYS A 229 -9.65 6.56 -13.36
C LYS A 229 -10.08 6.32 -14.80
N MET A 230 -11.32 5.91 -15.00
CA MET A 230 -11.95 5.93 -16.33
C MET A 230 -12.10 7.38 -16.82
N SER A 231 -11.81 7.61 -18.10
CA SER A 231 -11.90 8.91 -18.77
C SER A 231 -12.42 8.72 -20.19
N GLY A 232 -13.76 8.74 -20.33
CA GLY A 232 -14.41 8.35 -21.58
C GLY A 232 -14.12 6.89 -21.93
N ASN A 233 -13.58 6.66 -23.12
CA ASN A 233 -13.22 5.31 -23.61
C ASN A 233 -11.78 4.89 -23.26
N VAL A 234 -11.04 5.73 -22.54
CA VAL A 234 -9.66 5.47 -22.11
C VAL A 234 -9.53 5.59 -20.60
N GLN A 235 -8.31 5.43 -20.09
CA GLN A 235 -7.97 5.57 -18.68
C GLN A 235 -6.96 6.69 -18.50
N SER A 236 -7.04 7.37 -17.35
CA SER A 236 -6.16 8.48 -17.03
C SER A 236 -5.52 8.30 -15.66
N ALA A 237 -4.23 8.59 -15.59
CA ALA A 237 -3.46 8.60 -14.36
C ALA A 237 -3.46 10.02 -13.78
N VAL A 238 -3.90 10.14 -12.52
CA VAL A 238 -4.12 11.41 -11.82
C VAL A 238 -3.33 11.40 -10.53
N ALA A 239 -2.84 12.56 -10.11
CA ALA A 239 -2.25 12.77 -8.79
C ALA A 239 -2.94 13.91 -8.02
N GLN A 240 -2.86 13.86 -6.70
CA GLN A 240 -3.34 14.88 -5.77
C GLN A 240 -2.30 15.12 -4.69
N HIS A 241 -2.14 16.37 -4.25
CA HIS A 241 -1.37 16.71 -3.07
C HIS A 241 -2.34 17.06 -1.93
N ILE A 242 -2.17 16.38 -0.79
CA ILE A 242 -2.95 16.59 0.43
C ILE A 242 -2.01 17.22 1.46
N HIS A 243 -2.36 18.41 1.92
CA HIS A 243 -1.65 19.14 2.98
C HIS A 243 -1.74 18.39 4.32
N SER A 244 -0.81 18.67 5.24
CA SER A 244 -0.74 18.05 6.57
C SER A 244 -1.97 18.26 7.45
N SER A 245 -2.77 19.29 7.15
CA SER A 245 -4.06 19.57 7.79
C SER A 245 -5.25 18.85 7.13
N GLY A 246 -5.02 18.00 6.13
CA GLY A 246 -6.04 17.28 5.35
C GLY A 246 -6.63 18.07 4.18
N GLY A 247 -6.17 19.29 3.91
CA GLY A 247 -6.66 20.10 2.79
C GLY A 247 -6.10 19.65 1.44
N LEU A 248 -6.88 19.75 0.36
CA LEU A 248 -6.40 19.44 -1.00
C LEU A 248 -5.69 20.66 -1.61
N ASN A 249 -4.45 20.47 -2.08
CA ASN A 249 -3.65 21.54 -2.69
C ASN A 249 -3.90 21.69 -4.19
N TRP A 250 -4.30 20.62 -4.91
CA TRP A 250 -4.63 20.70 -6.33
C TRP A 250 -6.14 20.49 -6.54
N LEU A 251 -6.84 21.54 -6.95
CA LEU A 251 -8.29 21.47 -7.17
C LEU A 251 -8.64 20.44 -8.25
N GLY A 252 -9.33 19.36 -7.85
CA GLY A 252 -9.75 18.28 -8.74
C GLY A 252 -8.65 17.28 -9.14
N GLY A 253 -7.44 17.41 -8.57
CA GLY A 253 -6.26 16.63 -8.95
C GLY A 253 -5.67 17.04 -10.29
N VAL A 254 -4.49 16.51 -10.60
CA VAL A 254 -3.72 16.81 -11.80
C VAL A 254 -3.57 15.55 -12.64
N GLU A 255 -4.03 15.61 -13.90
CA GLU A 255 -3.73 14.58 -14.90
C GLU A 255 -2.22 14.56 -15.20
N LEU A 256 -1.58 13.41 -15.08
CA LEU A 256 -0.13 13.25 -15.28
C LEU A 256 0.28 13.45 -16.75
N SER A 257 -0.66 13.26 -17.68
CA SER A 257 -0.46 13.48 -19.12
C SER A 257 -1.73 14.06 -19.74
N ILE A 258 -1.56 14.93 -20.74
CA ILE A 258 -2.67 15.53 -21.51
C ILE A 258 -3.07 14.71 -22.74
N ASN A 259 -2.41 13.57 -22.99
CA ASN A 259 -2.71 12.70 -24.12
C ASN A 259 -4.05 11.96 -23.90
N THR A 260 -5.14 12.58 -24.30
CA THR A 260 -6.50 12.02 -24.15
C THR A 260 -6.79 10.82 -25.05
N ASN A 261 -5.88 10.47 -25.96
CA ASN A 261 -5.98 9.33 -26.87
C ASN A 261 -5.11 8.14 -26.43
N ALA A 262 -4.83 8.03 -25.13
CA ALA A 262 -4.04 6.93 -24.58
C ALA A 262 -4.59 6.44 -23.24
N PHE A 263 -4.39 5.14 -22.99
CA PHE A 263 -4.60 4.53 -21.68
C PHE A 263 -3.37 4.81 -20.82
N ARG A 264 -3.52 5.62 -19.78
CA ARG A 264 -2.47 5.97 -18.82
C ARG A 264 -2.82 5.31 -17.50
N MET A 265 -2.04 4.32 -17.08
CA MET A 265 -2.41 3.40 -16.00
C MET A 265 -1.27 3.16 -15.00
N SER A 266 -1.65 2.81 -13.77
CA SER A 266 -0.75 2.36 -12.70
C SER A 266 0.38 3.36 -12.40
N PRO A 267 0.05 4.61 -12.05
CA PRO A 267 1.08 5.57 -11.67
C PRO A 267 1.86 5.06 -10.46
N GLN A 268 3.19 5.20 -10.50
CA GLN A 268 4.10 5.00 -9.39
C GLN A 268 4.73 6.34 -9.02
N LEU A 269 4.79 6.65 -7.73
CA LEU A 269 5.18 7.96 -7.23
C LEU A 269 6.54 7.91 -6.53
N VAL A 270 7.33 8.96 -6.74
CA VAL A 270 8.50 9.29 -5.91
C VAL A 270 8.50 10.80 -5.67
N VAL A 271 8.90 11.21 -4.48
CA VAL A 271 9.00 12.63 -4.09
C VAL A 271 10.49 12.98 -4.03
N SER A 272 10.86 14.09 -4.65
CA SER A 272 12.22 14.63 -4.60
C SER A 272 12.54 15.11 -3.19
N GLU A 273 13.62 14.60 -2.58
CA GLU A 273 14.05 14.98 -1.22
C GLU A 273 14.29 16.49 -1.10
N ASP A 274 14.97 17.10 -2.08
CA ASP A 274 15.42 18.48 -2.03
C ASP A 274 14.33 19.51 -2.37
N SER A 275 13.42 19.15 -3.28
CA SER A 275 12.48 20.11 -3.90
C SER A 275 11.01 19.85 -3.59
N GLN A 276 10.68 18.70 -2.98
CA GLN A 276 9.30 18.25 -2.74
C GLN A 276 8.44 18.18 -4.00
N GLU A 277 9.10 18.06 -5.15
CA GLU A 277 8.42 17.88 -6.42
C GLU A 277 8.07 16.41 -6.61
N LEU A 278 6.84 16.17 -7.08
CA LEU A 278 6.36 14.83 -7.35
C LEU A 278 6.87 14.39 -8.71
N MET A 279 7.54 13.25 -8.77
CA MET A 279 7.78 12.54 -10.01
C MET A 279 6.85 11.32 -10.06
N ALA A 280 6.21 11.12 -11.19
CA ALA A 280 5.34 9.99 -11.43
C ALA A 280 5.75 9.27 -12.70
N VAL A 281 5.74 7.94 -12.67
CA VAL A 281 5.91 7.07 -13.84
C VAL A 281 4.65 6.24 -14.04
N TRP A 282 4.24 5.98 -15.28
CA TRP A 282 3.05 5.18 -15.58
C TRP A 282 3.24 4.35 -16.85
N ASN A 283 2.41 3.31 -16.99
CA ASN A 283 2.28 2.57 -18.23
C ASN A 283 1.32 3.31 -19.16
N GLU A 284 1.75 3.61 -20.38
CA GLU A 284 0.89 4.21 -21.40
C GLU A 284 0.75 3.29 -22.61
N SER A 285 -0.47 3.20 -23.15
CA SER A 285 -0.72 2.53 -24.43
C SER A 285 -1.65 3.32 -25.33
N ASN A 286 -1.45 3.23 -26.65
CA ASN A 286 -2.35 3.85 -27.63
C ASN A 286 -3.78 3.24 -27.57
N ILE A 287 -4.76 3.88 -28.24
CA ILE A 287 -6.17 3.41 -28.25
C ILE A 287 -6.29 1.95 -28.70
N SER A 288 -5.48 1.51 -29.67
CA SER A 288 -5.49 0.12 -30.15
C SER A 288 -4.79 -0.89 -29.23
N GLN A 289 -4.15 -0.41 -28.14
CA GLN A 289 -3.34 -1.17 -27.18
C GLN A 289 -2.19 -1.99 -27.82
N SER A 290 -1.82 -1.68 -29.06
CA SER A 290 -0.77 -2.33 -29.84
C SER A 290 0.63 -1.80 -29.53
N GLN A 291 0.71 -0.58 -29.00
CA GLN A 291 1.95 0.08 -28.60
C GLN A 291 1.85 0.42 -27.12
N ARG A 292 2.90 0.08 -26.37
CA ARG A 292 2.98 0.28 -24.92
C ARG A 292 4.36 0.83 -24.57
N GLY A 293 4.42 1.68 -23.57
CA GLY A 293 5.66 2.23 -23.05
C GLY A 293 5.52 2.68 -21.61
N VAL A 294 6.65 3.03 -21.00
CA VAL A 294 6.72 3.68 -19.70
C VAL A 294 6.97 5.17 -19.92
N TYR A 295 6.14 5.99 -19.30
CA TYR A 295 6.18 7.44 -19.41
C TYR A 295 6.38 8.04 -18.02
N ALA A 296 6.85 9.28 -17.98
CA ALA A 296 7.13 9.97 -16.74
C ALA A 296 6.77 11.45 -16.81
N GLN A 297 6.44 12.02 -15.67
CA GLN A 297 6.13 13.44 -15.50
C GLN A 297 6.62 13.91 -14.15
N ARG A 298 7.03 15.18 -14.07
CA ARG A 298 7.34 15.88 -12.83
C ARG A 298 6.35 17.00 -12.61
N LEU A 299 5.70 17.02 -11.45
CA LEU A 299 4.82 18.08 -10.98
C LEU A 299 5.55 18.94 -9.95
N ASN A 300 5.48 20.26 -10.10
CA ASN A 300 5.92 21.18 -9.05
C ASN A 300 4.88 21.28 -7.92
N GLY A 301 5.18 22.02 -6.84
CA GLY A 301 4.25 22.20 -5.71
C GLY A 301 2.87 22.78 -6.07
N TYR A 302 2.76 23.51 -7.19
CA TYR A 302 1.49 24.02 -7.71
C TYR A 302 0.75 23.02 -8.61
N GLY A 303 1.29 21.81 -8.79
CA GLY A 303 0.71 20.78 -9.65
C GLY A 303 0.97 21.02 -11.14
N TRP A 304 1.90 21.90 -11.50
CA TRP A 304 2.24 22.15 -12.91
C TRP A 304 3.22 21.09 -13.41
N ARG A 305 2.92 20.55 -14.59
CA ARG A 305 3.78 19.64 -15.35
C ARG A 305 5.03 20.36 -15.83
N THR A 306 6.20 19.78 -15.58
CA THR A 306 7.51 20.40 -15.86
C THR A 306 8.36 19.60 -16.85
N TRP A 307 7.99 18.35 -17.15
CA TRP A 307 8.64 17.53 -18.18
C TRP A 307 7.75 17.39 -19.39
N GLY A 308 8.23 17.89 -20.53
CA GLY A 308 7.51 17.85 -21.80
C GLY A 308 6.17 18.59 -21.77
N SER A 309 5.59 18.80 -22.96
CA SER A 309 4.24 19.32 -23.15
C SER A 309 3.28 18.20 -23.44
#